data_AF-A0AAN6UY64-F1
#
_entry.id   AF-A0AAN6UY64-F1
#
_cell.length_a   1.000
_cell.length_b   1.000
_cell.length_c   1.000
_cell.angle_alpha   90.00
_cell.angle_beta   90.00
_cell.angle_gamma   90.00
#
_symmetry.space_group_name_H-M   'P 1'
#
loop_
_entity.id
_entity.type
_entity.pdbx_description
1 polymer ?
#
loop_
_entity_poly.entity_id
_entity_poly.type
_entity_poly.pdbx_seq_one_letter_code
_entity_poly.pdbx_strand_id
1 'polypeptide(L)'
;TNGGYVVVRLRPIAETTADPAPDLRQSWGALLTVQCNDIARLMREGLFISPYYNALPEKGYVREETRHARRQPGGRYTRTRFLGDNTNGSPALWKGELELTSGAENIATSVRLEDLSYENVVTMKATNYQGYSVYRYNAADPNKSYNCIYDDMPMSGLWPWPRDAESDAMPHPQSCDGCTIL
;
A
#
# COMPACT_ATOMS: atom_id res chain seq x y z
N THR A 1 -25.06 3.33 3.58
CA THR A 1 -23.92 2.75 2.83
C THR A 1 -23.02 2.06 3.84
N ASN A 2 -22.72 0.77 3.64
CA ASN A 2 -21.87 -0.04 4.53
C ASN A 2 -20.37 0.27 4.34
N GLY A 3 -20.05 1.56 4.17
CA GLY A 3 -18.69 1.98 3.85
C GLY A 3 -17.73 1.74 5.01
N GLY A 4 -16.44 1.82 4.74
CA GLY A 4 -15.43 1.65 5.76
C GLY A 4 -14.10 2.24 5.35
N TYR A 5 -13.13 2.09 6.23
CA TYR A 5 -11.80 2.66 6.06
C TYR A 5 -10.75 1.57 6.15
N VAL A 6 -9.74 1.65 5.29
CA VAL A 6 -8.51 0.87 5.39
C VAL A 6 -7.35 1.83 5.56
N VAL A 7 -6.52 1.60 6.57
CA VAL A 7 -5.30 2.38 6.81
C VAL A 7 -4.11 1.43 6.70
N VAL A 8 -3.18 1.77 5.82
CA VAL A 8 -1.97 0.98 5.55
C VAL A 8 -0.76 1.84 5.83
N ARG A 9 0.16 1.35 6.67
CA ARG A 9 1.46 1.97 6.88
C ARG A 9 2.52 1.14 6.18
N LEU A 10 3.28 1.78 5.31
CA LEU A 10 4.32 1.15 4.52
C LEU A 10 5.69 1.75 4.86
N ARG A 11 6.73 0.93 4.79
CA ARG A 11 8.13 1.31 4.90
C ARG A 11 8.96 0.52 3.87
N PRO A 12 10.13 1.04 3.49
CA PRO A 12 11.05 0.29 2.65
C PRO A 12 11.43 -1.01 3.35
N ILE A 13 11.61 -2.06 2.54
CA ILE A 13 12.18 -3.32 3.01
C ILE A 13 13.62 -3.02 3.38
N ALA A 14 14.04 -3.41 4.59
CA ALA A 14 15.43 -3.28 4.98
C ALA A 14 16.25 -4.21 4.09
N GLU A 15 16.99 -3.66 3.12
CA GLU A 15 18.00 -4.44 2.44
C GLU A 15 19.07 -4.80 3.47
N THR A 16 19.43 -6.08 3.55
CA THR A 16 20.56 -6.53 4.37
C THR A 16 21.84 -6.11 3.64
N THR A 17 22.19 -4.83 3.67
CA THR A 17 23.48 -4.35 3.17
C THR A 17 24.50 -4.42 4.30
N ALA A 18 25.67 -4.99 3.99
CA ALA A 18 26.80 -5.07 4.91
C ALA A 18 27.50 -3.71 5.15
N ASP A 19 26.96 -2.63 4.59
CA ASP A 19 27.54 -1.29 4.63
C ASP A 19 26.86 -0.47 5.73
N PRO A 20 27.61 0.10 6.70
CA PRO A 20 27.05 0.88 7.81
C PRO A 20 26.45 2.23 7.41
N ALA A 21 26.58 2.66 6.14
CA ALA A 21 25.92 3.88 5.68
C ALA A 21 24.41 3.64 5.51
N PRO A 22 23.53 4.43 6.16
CA PRO A 22 22.09 4.28 5.96
C PRO A 22 21.77 4.57 4.50
N ASP A 23 21.23 3.57 3.79
CA ASP A 23 20.71 3.79 2.45
C ASP A 23 19.59 4.83 2.56
N LEU A 24 19.86 6.03 2.03
CA LEU A 24 18.90 7.12 2.05
C LEU A 24 17.63 6.74 1.30
N ARG A 25 17.67 5.81 0.33
CA ARG A 25 16.47 5.27 -0.32
C ARG A 25 15.57 4.50 0.64
N GLN A 26 16.06 4.08 1.81
CA GLN A 26 15.29 3.45 2.87
C GLN A 26 14.74 4.45 3.90
N SER A 27 14.95 5.75 3.72
CA SER A 27 14.49 6.80 4.64
C SER A 27 13.13 7.41 4.26
N TRP A 28 12.17 6.55 3.88
CA TRP A 28 10.79 6.97 3.65
C TRP A 28 9.80 6.17 4.50
N GLY A 29 8.61 6.75 4.68
CA GLY A 29 7.45 6.07 5.23
C GLY A 29 6.22 6.52 4.48
N ALA A 30 5.26 5.62 4.29
CA ALA A 30 4.02 5.94 3.59
C ALA A 30 2.79 5.56 4.40
N LEU A 31 1.73 6.36 4.25
CA LEU A 31 0.42 6.14 4.81
C LEU A 31 -0.60 6.16 3.66
N LEU A 32 -1.20 5.00 3.40
CA LEU A 32 -2.35 4.90 2.50
C LEU A 32 -3.62 4.88 3.34
N THR A 33 -4.53 5.81 3.07
CA THR A 33 -5.88 5.82 3.63
C THR A 33 -6.87 5.56 2.51
N VAL A 34 -7.64 4.48 2.62
CA VAL A 34 -8.68 4.09 1.66
C VAL A 34 -10.04 4.22 2.30
N GLN A 35 -10.93 4.94 1.66
CA GLN A 35 -12.37 4.89 1.93
C GLN A 35 -13.01 3.97 0.89
N CYS A 36 -13.82 3.01 1.33
CA CYS A 36 -14.51 2.08 0.44
C CYS A 36 -15.98 1.93 0.84
N ASN A 37 -16.82 1.51 -0.11
CA ASN A 37 -18.25 1.28 0.13
C ASN A 37 -18.56 -0.13 0.62
N ASP A 38 -17.65 -1.07 0.39
CA ASP A 38 -17.79 -2.50 0.70
C ASP A 38 -16.39 -3.08 0.99
N ILE A 39 -16.06 -3.23 2.28
CA ILE A 39 -14.77 -3.79 2.71
C ILE A 39 -14.64 -5.25 2.31
N ALA A 40 -15.71 -6.04 2.45
CA ALA A 40 -15.67 -7.46 2.15
C ALA A 40 -15.32 -7.67 0.66
N ARG A 41 -15.97 -6.90 -0.22
CA ARG A 41 -15.62 -6.91 -1.64
C ARG A 41 -14.17 -6.50 -1.90
N LEU A 42 -13.69 -5.42 -1.28
CA LEU A 42 -12.29 -4.95 -1.45
C LEU A 42 -11.26 -5.97 -0.95
N MET A 43 -11.56 -6.71 0.12
CA MET A 43 -10.73 -7.80 0.63
C MET A 43 -10.67 -8.95 -0.35
N ARG A 44 -11.83 -9.40 -0.84
CA ARG A 44 -11.94 -10.53 -1.76
C ARG A 44 -11.35 -10.24 -3.14
N GLU A 45 -11.55 -9.03 -3.66
CA GLU A 45 -11.06 -8.62 -4.99
C GLU A 45 -9.60 -8.15 -4.95
N GLY A 46 -9.06 -7.85 -3.77
CA GLY A 46 -7.69 -7.39 -3.57
C GLY A 46 -7.54 -5.87 -3.65
N LEU A 47 -6.61 -5.34 -2.83
CA LEU A 47 -6.25 -3.92 -2.85
C LEU A 47 -5.03 -3.71 -3.74
N PHE A 48 -5.26 -3.51 -5.03
CA PHE A 48 -4.19 -3.27 -6.00
C PHE A 48 -3.92 -1.77 -6.19
N ILE A 49 -2.64 -1.40 -6.23
CA ILE A 49 -2.20 -0.06 -6.60
C ILE A 49 -1.50 -0.14 -7.96
N SER A 50 -1.94 0.69 -8.90
CA SER A 50 -1.33 0.80 -10.21
C SER A 50 -1.28 2.27 -10.63
N PRO A 51 -0.15 2.75 -11.17
CA PRO A 51 -0.08 4.09 -11.76
C PRO A 51 -0.98 4.26 -12.99
N TYR A 52 -1.36 3.18 -13.67
CA TYR A 52 -2.13 3.23 -14.90
C TYR A 52 -3.63 3.11 -14.68
N TYR A 53 -4.04 2.25 -13.75
CA TYR A 53 -5.47 1.95 -13.56
C TYR A 53 -6.11 2.80 -12.46
N ASN A 54 -5.38 3.01 -11.36
CA ASN A 54 -6.01 3.49 -10.13
C ASN A 54 -5.50 4.87 -9.71
N ALA A 55 -4.42 5.38 -10.31
CA ALA A 55 -3.85 6.67 -9.96
C ALA A 55 -4.51 7.84 -10.68
N LEU A 56 -4.66 8.95 -9.97
CA LEU A 56 -5.12 10.23 -10.50
C LEU A 56 -3.93 11.21 -10.51
N PRO A 57 -3.02 11.12 -11.51
CA PRO A 57 -1.75 11.85 -11.48
C PRO A 57 -1.93 13.37 -11.38
N GLU A 58 -2.92 13.92 -12.07
CA GLU A 58 -3.23 15.36 -12.11
C GLU A 58 -3.65 15.97 -10.76
N LYS A 59 -3.94 15.13 -9.76
CA LYS A 59 -4.31 15.59 -8.40
C LYS A 59 -3.16 15.53 -7.42
N GLY A 60 -2.04 14.89 -7.79
CA GLY A 60 -0.90 14.72 -6.91
C GLY A 60 -0.15 16.03 -6.65
N TYR A 61 0.50 16.12 -5.51
CA TYR A 61 1.33 17.28 -5.16
C TYR A 61 2.45 16.90 -4.19
N VAL A 62 3.44 17.78 -4.05
CA VAL A 62 4.50 17.70 -3.05
C VAL A 62 4.38 18.93 -2.15
N ARG A 63 4.50 18.74 -0.83
CA ARG A 63 4.57 19.83 0.14
C ARG A 63 5.75 19.65 1.07
N GLU A 64 6.39 20.76 1.42
CA GLU A 64 7.35 20.83 2.53
C GLU A 64 6.59 21.10 3.83
N GLU A 65 6.81 20.26 4.83
CA GLU A 65 6.21 20.37 6.14
C GLU A 65 6.98 21.42 6.95
N THR A 66 6.41 22.61 7.08
CA THR A 66 7.03 23.74 7.81
C THR A 66 7.01 23.58 9.34
N ARG A 67 6.33 22.55 9.85
CA ARG A 67 6.31 22.14 11.25
C ARG A 67 6.42 20.63 11.32
N HIS A 68 7.01 20.08 12.37
CA HIS A 68 7.02 18.64 12.66
C HIS A 68 5.60 18.07 12.53
N ALA A 69 5.26 17.56 11.35
CA ALA A 69 3.96 17.00 11.08
C ALA A 69 3.83 15.82 12.03
N ARG A 70 2.89 15.91 12.98
CA ARG A 70 2.68 14.92 14.05
C ARG A 70 2.40 13.50 13.56
N ARG A 71 2.30 13.30 12.24
CA ARG A 71 1.97 12.01 11.61
C ARG A 71 3.18 11.08 11.50
N GLN A 72 4.39 11.60 11.23
CA GLN A 72 5.63 10.78 11.17
C GLN A 72 6.87 11.62 11.59
N PRO A 73 7.61 11.22 12.65
CA PRO A 73 8.85 11.89 13.03
C PRO A 73 9.86 11.86 11.87
N GLY A 74 10.43 13.02 11.51
CA GLY A 74 11.50 13.12 10.52
C GLY A 74 11.06 13.33 9.06
N GLY A 75 9.76 13.34 8.76
CA GLY A 75 9.25 13.71 7.44
C GLY A 75 9.28 15.22 7.22
N ARG A 76 10.18 15.71 6.36
CA ARG A 76 10.23 17.11 5.92
C ARG A 76 9.44 17.34 4.63
N TYR A 77 9.43 16.36 3.74
CA TYR A 77 8.75 16.42 2.46
C TYR A 77 7.67 15.34 2.40
N THR A 78 6.46 15.74 2.00
CA THR A 78 5.33 14.84 1.78
C THR A 78 4.90 14.89 0.32
N ARG A 79 4.95 13.75 -0.37
CA ARG A 79 4.30 13.57 -1.67
C ARG A 79 2.94 12.91 -1.47
N THR A 80 1.89 13.57 -1.94
CA THR A 80 0.52 13.03 -1.90
C THR A 80 0.12 12.56 -3.29
N ARG A 81 -0.44 11.35 -3.37
CA ARG A 81 -1.08 10.79 -4.57
C ARG A 81 -2.50 10.36 -4.25
N PHE A 82 -3.41 10.63 -5.15
CA PHE A 82 -4.80 10.18 -5.04
C PHE A 82 -5.01 8.94 -5.91
N LEU A 83 -5.71 7.97 -5.33
CA LEU A 83 -6.03 6.69 -5.93
C LEU A 83 -7.56 6.50 -5.92
N GLY A 84 -8.06 5.64 -6.79
CA GLY A 84 -9.45 5.21 -6.73
C GLY A 84 -9.75 4.15 -7.78
N ASP A 85 -10.84 3.43 -7.55
CA ASP A 85 -11.38 2.51 -8.54
C ASP A 85 -11.91 3.31 -9.72
N ASN A 86 -11.24 3.22 -10.87
CA ASN A 86 -11.54 4.00 -12.06
C ASN A 86 -12.43 3.19 -13.02
N THR A 87 -13.56 2.68 -12.51
CA THR A 87 -14.60 2.09 -13.35
C THR A 87 -15.28 3.21 -14.15
N ASN A 88 -14.95 3.33 -15.43
CA ASN A 88 -15.58 4.28 -16.34
C ASN A 88 -17.11 4.25 -16.21
N GLY A 89 -17.71 5.38 -15.81
CA GLY A 89 -19.16 5.57 -15.75
C GLY A 89 -19.88 5.07 -14.49
N SER A 90 -19.16 4.49 -13.51
CA SER A 90 -19.74 4.07 -12.22
C SER A 90 -19.12 4.84 -11.05
N PRO A 91 -19.85 5.05 -9.94
CA PRO A 91 -19.27 5.63 -8.74
C PRO A 91 -18.14 4.75 -8.22
N ALA A 92 -16.96 5.34 -8.01
CA ALA A 92 -15.78 4.64 -7.50
C ALA A 92 -16.11 3.84 -6.23
N LEU A 93 -15.82 2.55 -6.24
CA LEU A 93 -16.08 1.64 -5.11
C LEU A 93 -15.17 1.95 -3.92
N TRP A 94 -14.00 2.50 -4.19
CA TRP A 94 -13.09 3.01 -3.19
C TRP A 94 -12.28 4.21 -3.73
N LYS A 95 -11.80 5.03 -2.79
CA LYS A 95 -10.92 6.17 -3.02
C LYS A 95 -9.79 6.10 -2.02
N GLY A 96 -8.58 6.39 -2.46
CA GLY A 96 -7.37 6.33 -1.66
C GLY A 96 -6.60 7.64 -1.68
N GLU A 97 -5.93 7.93 -0.57
CA GLU A 97 -4.90 8.96 -0.47
C GLU A 97 -3.63 8.33 0.07
N LEU A 98 -2.56 8.39 -0.71
CA LEU A 98 -1.23 7.92 -0.33
C LEU A 98 -0.36 9.13 -0.01
N GLU A 99 -0.01 9.28 1.26
CA GLU A 99 0.98 10.26 1.74
C GLU A 99 2.32 9.55 1.92
N LEU A 100 3.33 9.95 1.15
CA LEU A 100 4.70 9.46 1.28
C LEU A 100 5.58 10.56 1.87
N THR A 101 6.20 10.27 3.01
CA THR A 101 7.02 11.21 3.77
C THR A 101 8.49 10.82 3.76
N SER A 102 9.39 11.79 3.61
CA SER A 102 10.85 11.60 3.74
C SER A 102 11.54 12.86 4.27
N GLY A 103 12.77 12.71 4.76
CA GLY A 103 13.64 13.84 5.13
C GLY A 103 14.16 14.63 3.92
N ALA A 104 14.18 14.03 2.71
CA ALA A 104 14.64 14.69 1.50
C ALA A 104 13.60 14.63 0.36
N GLU A 105 13.51 15.72 -0.41
CA GLU A 105 12.51 15.89 -1.48
C GLU A 105 12.71 14.89 -2.62
N ASN A 106 13.97 14.67 -3.02
CA ASN A 106 14.33 13.71 -4.06
C ASN A 106 13.90 12.28 -3.68
N ILE A 107 13.97 11.92 -2.39
CA ILE A 107 13.51 10.61 -1.92
C ILE A 107 11.99 10.55 -2.02
N ALA A 108 11.28 11.57 -1.51
CA ALA A 108 9.82 11.62 -1.55
C ALA A 108 9.25 11.54 -2.99
N THR A 109 10.00 12.04 -3.97
CA THR A 109 9.63 12.06 -5.39
C THR A 109 10.15 10.85 -6.19
N SER A 110 11.16 10.13 -5.69
CA SER A 110 11.71 8.95 -6.36
C SER A 110 10.83 7.71 -6.26
N VAL A 111 10.17 7.49 -5.11
CA VAL A 111 9.38 6.28 -4.87
C VAL A 111 8.16 6.23 -5.79
N ARG A 112 8.09 5.19 -6.60
CA ARG A 112 7.00 4.91 -7.54
C ARG A 112 5.91 4.11 -6.85
N LEU A 113 4.72 4.10 -7.46
CA LEU A 113 3.63 3.25 -6.98
C LEU A 113 3.94 1.77 -7.19
N GLU A 114 4.72 1.45 -8.22
CA GLU A 114 5.19 0.11 -8.57
C GLU A 114 6.13 -0.47 -7.50
N ASP A 115 6.82 0.39 -6.76
CA ASP A 115 7.73 -0.01 -5.69
C ASP A 115 6.99 -0.42 -4.40
N LEU A 116 5.66 -0.27 -4.36
CA LEU A 116 4.83 -0.58 -3.19
C LEU A 116 4.21 -1.96 -3.33
N SER A 117 4.64 -2.87 -2.47
CA SER A 117 4.12 -4.23 -2.35
C SER A 117 3.59 -4.49 -0.92
N TYR A 118 3.02 -5.66 -0.72
CA TYR A 118 2.56 -6.07 0.62
C TYR A 118 3.73 -6.25 1.60
N GLU A 119 4.95 -6.53 1.11
CA GLU A 119 6.14 -6.70 1.94
C GLU A 119 6.55 -5.38 2.61
N ASN A 120 6.21 -4.25 1.99
CA ASN A 120 6.41 -2.94 2.60
C ASN A 120 5.45 -2.67 3.77
N VAL A 121 4.37 -3.43 3.92
CA VAL A 121 3.32 -3.14 4.89
C VAL A 121 3.80 -3.49 6.30
N VAL A 122 3.87 -2.48 7.16
CA VAL A 122 4.23 -2.62 8.59
C VAL A 122 2.98 -2.88 9.42
N THR A 123 1.92 -2.13 9.15
CA THR A 123 0.62 -2.31 9.81
C THR A 123 -0.50 -2.03 8.83
N MET A 124 -1.57 -2.80 8.92
CA MET A 124 -2.80 -2.53 8.19
C MET A 124 -4.00 -2.70 9.12
N LYS A 125 -5.00 -1.83 9.00
CA LYS A 125 -6.24 -1.90 9.76
C LYS A 125 -7.42 -1.58 8.86
N ALA A 126 -8.45 -2.42 8.87
CA ALA A 126 -9.74 -2.09 8.25
C ALA A 126 -10.82 -1.93 9.31
N THR A 127 -11.68 -0.94 9.15
CA THR A 127 -12.82 -0.66 10.04
C THR A 127 -14.12 -0.52 9.26
N ASN A 128 -15.19 -1.14 9.73
CA ASN A 128 -16.52 -0.98 9.15
C ASN A 128 -17.10 0.44 9.38
N TYR A 129 -18.32 0.69 8.90
CA TYR A 129 -18.98 2.00 9.00
C TYR A 129 -19.22 2.47 10.44
N GLN A 130 -19.23 1.54 11.41
CA GLN A 130 -19.37 1.83 12.84
C GLN A 130 -18.03 2.12 13.51
N GLY A 131 -16.92 2.03 12.76
CA GLY A 131 -15.57 2.22 13.28
C GLY A 131 -14.98 0.97 13.96
N TYR A 132 -15.69 -0.16 13.96
CA TYR A 132 -15.18 -1.40 14.53
C TYR A 132 -14.13 -2.02 13.62
N SER A 133 -13.02 -2.45 14.21
CA SER A 133 -11.92 -3.10 13.50
C SER A 133 -12.36 -4.49 13.05
N VAL A 134 -12.38 -4.71 11.74
CA VAL A 134 -12.76 -6.00 11.11
C VAL A 134 -11.55 -6.73 10.54
N TYR A 135 -10.42 -6.04 10.43
CA TYR A 135 -9.15 -6.61 10.02
C TYR A 135 -8.01 -5.86 10.68
N ARG A 136 -6.97 -6.60 11.05
CA ARG A 136 -5.72 -6.06 11.56
C ARG A 136 -4.56 -6.90 11.10
N TYR A 137 -3.47 -6.24 10.76
CA TYR A 137 -2.16 -6.83 10.58
C TYR A 137 -1.10 -5.97 11.27
N ASN A 138 -0.12 -6.64 11.87
CA ASN A 138 1.05 -5.99 12.46
C ASN A 138 2.29 -6.87 12.23
N ALA A 139 3.21 -6.42 11.38
CA ALA A 139 4.44 -7.14 11.07
C ALA A 139 5.29 -7.40 12.32
N ALA A 140 5.28 -6.49 13.29
CA ALA A 140 6.05 -6.62 14.53
C ALA A 140 5.42 -7.59 15.55
N ASP A 141 4.15 -7.96 15.37
CA ASP A 141 3.45 -8.90 16.23
C ASP A 141 2.35 -9.63 15.44
N PRO A 142 2.74 -10.62 14.60
CA PRO A 142 1.82 -11.31 13.71
C PRO A 142 0.66 -11.99 14.45
N ASN A 143 0.87 -12.39 15.72
CA ASN A 143 -0.15 -13.01 16.58
C ASN A 143 -1.33 -12.09 16.90
N LYS A 144 -1.20 -10.78 16.67
CA LYS A 144 -2.29 -9.80 16.81
C LYS A 144 -2.99 -9.51 15.48
N SER A 145 -2.69 -10.25 14.43
CA SER A 145 -3.37 -10.15 13.14
C SER A 145 -4.65 -10.97 13.16
N TYR A 146 -5.68 -10.48 12.49
CA TYR A 146 -6.96 -11.16 12.36
C TYR A 146 -7.76 -10.60 11.18
N ASN A 147 -8.71 -11.40 10.70
CA ASN A 147 -9.68 -11.03 9.68
C ASN A 147 -11.05 -11.58 10.11
N CYS A 148 -11.97 -10.71 10.52
CA CYS A 148 -13.29 -11.13 11.01
C CYS A 148 -14.30 -11.40 9.89
N ILE A 149 -13.94 -11.15 8.62
CA ILE A 149 -14.86 -11.31 7.48
C ILE A 149 -14.63 -12.65 6.80
N TYR A 150 -13.37 -13.01 6.58
CA TYR A 150 -13.01 -14.22 5.83
C TYR A 150 -12.06 -15.17 6.56
N ASP A 151 -11.80 -14.93 7.86
CA ASP A 151 -10.89 -15.72 8.68
C ASP A 151 -9.52 -15.90 7.97
N ASP A 152 -9.18 -17.13 7.60
CA ASP A 152 -7.89 -17.48 7.01
C ASP A 152 -7.87 -17.44 5.47
N MET A 153 -8.91 -16.90 4.83
CA MET A 153 -8.93 -16.77 3.37
C MET A 153 -7.76 -15.89 2.87
N PRO A 154 -6.90 -16.42 1.97
CA PRO A 154 -5.82 -15.66 1.37
C PRO A 154 -6.30 -14.42 0.61
N MET A 155 -5.54 -13.34 0.66
CA MET A 155 -5.89 -12.08 0.01
C MET A 155 -4.76 -11.54 -0.87
N SER A 156 -5.16 -10.87 -1.96
CA SER A 156 -4.25 -10.36 -3.01
C SER A 156 -3.97 -8.86 -2.89
N GLY A 157 -2.99 -8.36 -3.65
CA GLY A 157 -2.65 -6.94 -3.68
C GLY A 157 -1.83 -6.52 -2.46
N LEU A 158 -2.24 -5.46 -1.75
CA LEU A 158 -1.53 -4.99 -0.56
C LEU A 158 -1.91 -5.69 0.74
N TRP A 159 -2.91 -6.58 0.77
CA TRP A 159 -3.32 -7.27 1.99
C TRP A 159 -2.22 -8.21 2.48
N PRO A 160 -1.48 -7.92 3.57
CA PRO A 160 -0.26 -8.67 3.92
C PRO A 160 -0.52 -10.04 4.54
N TRP A 161 -1.75 -10.29 4.98
CA TRP A 161 -2.16 -11.52 5.68
C TRP A 161 -3.69 -11.67 5.57
N PRO A 162 -4.27 -12.89 5.49
CA PRO A 162 -3.60 -14.16 5.24
C PRO A 162 -3.04 -14.23 3.81
N ARG A 163 -1.97 -15.00 3.61
CA ARG A 163 -1.27 -15.16 2.33
C ARG A 163 -1.09 -16.64 2.00
N ASP A 164 -1.20 -16.96 0.72
CA ASP A 164 -0.85 -18.28 0.21
C ASP A 164 0.66 -18.36 0.01
N ALA A 165 1.31 -19.25 0.75
CA ALA A 165 2.75 -19.49 0.63
C ALA A 165 3.17 -19.91 -0.79
N GLU A 166 2.27 -20.52 -1.56
CA GLU A 166 2.51 -20.91 -2.96
C GLU A 166 2.41 -19.73 -3.93
N SER A 167 1.59 -18.71 -3.63
CA SER A 167 1.45 -17.51 -4.45
C SER A 167 2.66 -16.58 -4.36
N ASP A 168 3.44 -16.68 -3.27
CA ASP A 168 4.68 -15.95 -3.06
C ASP A 168 5.91 -16.64 -3.71
N ALA A 169 5.78 -17.90 -4.14
CA ALA A 169 6.88 -18.71 -4.68
C ALA A 169 6.98 -18.71 -6.22
N MET A 170 6.04 -18.08 -6.94
CA MET A 170 6.14 -17.93 -8.39
C MET A 170 6.81 -16.60 -8.76
N PRO A 171 8.08 -16.61 -9.23
CA PRO A 171 8.60 -15.44 -9.91
C PRO A 171 7.76 -15.19 -11.17
N HIS A 172 7.61 -13.91 -11.54
CA HIS A 172 7.07 -13.45 -12.81
C HIS A 172 7.41 -14.44 -13.93
N PRO A 173 6.44 -14.90 -14.76
CA PRO A 173 6.77 -15.76 -15.88
C PRO A 173 7.83 -15.05 -16.72
N GLN A 174 9.02 -15.65 -16.77
CA GLN A 174 10.08 -15.24 -17.66
C GLN A 174 9.47 -15.14 -19.05
N SER A 175 9.68 -13.99 -19.68
CA SER A 175 9.44 -13.77 -21.10
C SER A 175 9.96 -15.00 -21.86
N CYS A 176 9.06 -15.72 -22.52
CA CYS A 176 9.43 -16.89 -23.31
C CYS A 176 10.34 -16.42 -24.44
N ASP A 177 11.63 -16.67 -24.31
CA ASP A 177 12.53 -16.71 -25.45
C ASP A 177 12.05 -17.78 -26.43
N GLY A 178 12.04 -17.45 -27.72
CA GLY A 178 11.94 -18.45 -28.78
C GLY A 178 10.90 -18.16 -29.85
N CYS A 179 11.01 -17.02 -30.54
CA CYS A 179 10.43 -16.94 -31.89
C CYS A 179 11.42 -17.56 -32.88
N THR A 180 11.34 -18.88 -33.04
CA THR A 180 11.78 -19.55 -34.28
C THR A 180 10.53 -20.02 -34.97
N ILE A 181 10.11 -19.34 -36.03
CA ILE A 181 9.33 -19.98 -37.10
C ILE A 181 10.00 -19.65 -38.42
N LEU A 182 10.27 -20.77 -39.10
CA LEU A 182 10.78 -21.03 -40.45
C LEU A 182 10.41 -20.00 -41.52
#